data_AF-A0A0D1YE80-F1
#
_entry.id   AF-A0A0D1YE80-F1
#
_cell.length_a   1.000
_cell.length_b   1.000
_cell.length_c   1.000
_cell.angle_alpha   90.00
_cell.angle_beta   90.00
_cell.angle_gamma   90.00
#
_symmetry.space_group_name_H-M   'P 1'
#
loop_
_entity.id
_entity.type
_entity.pdbx_description
1 polymer ?
#
loop_
_entity_poly.entity_id
_entity_poly.type
_entity_poly.pdbx_seq_one_letter_code
_entity_poly.pdbx_strand_id
1 'polypeptide(L)'
;MAAVCSKLALECTVYMGVIDARRQSVNVVEMKILGAEVVVVGRCAGTLRDATNEALRASIYDLDRSFYAMGSSIGPHPYPIMVHTFQSVIG
;
A
#
# COMPACT_ATOMS: atom_id res chain seq x y z
N MET A 1 -2.53 0.91 -6.20
CA MET A 1 -2.33 -0.55 -6.12
C MET A 1 -3.62 -1.33 -6.40
N ALA A 2 -4.73 -1.06 -5.70
CA ALA A 2 -6.01 -1.79 -5.87
C ALA A 2 -6.43 -2.06 -7.34
N ALA A 3 -6.34 -1.06 -8.21
CA ALA A 3 -6.71 -1.22 -9.63
C ALA A 3 -5.83 -2.23 -10.38
N VAL A 4 -4.52 -2.27 -10.11
CA VAL A 4 -3.59 -3.21 -10.74
C VAL A 4 -3.84 -4.62 -10.20
N CYS A 5 -4.04 -4.77 -8.89
CA CYS A 5 -4.36 -6.07 -8.28
C CYS A 5 -5.68 -6.62 -8.82
N SER A 6 -6.71 -5.78 -8.93
CA SER A 6 -7.99 -6.15 -9.55
C SER A 6 -7.81 -6.63 -11.00
N LYS A 7 -7.03 -5.90 -11.80
CA LYS A 7 -6.73 -6.28 -13.20
C LYS A 7 -5.96 -7.59 -13.31
N LEU A 8 -5.05 -7.87 -12.38
CA LEU A 8 -4.18 -9.05 -12.38
C LEU A 8 -4.78 -10.23 -11.59
N ALA A 9 -6.00 -10.10 -11.08
CA ALA A 9 -6.64 -11.10 -10.21
C ALA A 9 -5.78 -11.48 -8.99
N LEU A 10 -5.12 -10.49 -8.38
CA LEU A 10 -4.33 -10.63 -7.15
C LEU A 10 -5.13 -10.16 -5.94
N GLU A 11 -5.01 -10.87 -4.82
CA GLU A 11 -5.49 -10.40 -3.53
C GLU A 11 -4.74 -9.11 -3.13
N CYS A 12 -5.45 -8.13 -2.56
CA CYS A 12 -4.90 -6.83 -2.25
C CYS A 12 -5.37 -6.34 -0.89
N THR A 13 -4.43 -6.12 0.02
CA THR A 13 -4.68 -5.47 1.31
C THR A 13 -3.94 -4.13 1.34
N VAL A 14 -4.66 -3.05 1.60
CA VAL A 14 -4.14 -1.68 1.68
C VAL A 14 -4.21 -1.21 3.12
N TYR A 15 -3.05 -0.90 3.69
CA TYR A 15 -2.95 -0.29 5.02
C TYR A 15 -2.98 1.22 4.89
N MET A 16 -3.85 1.87 5.65
CA MET A 16 -4.03 3.32 5.61
C MET A 16 -4.16 3.90 7.01
N GLY A 17 -3.46 5.00 7.30
CA GLY A 17 -3.56 5.68 8.58
C GLY A 17 -4.97 6.22 8.80
N VAL A 18 -5.46 6.22 10.05
CA VAL A 18 -6.83 6.68 10.37
C VAL A 18 -7.10 8.12 9.94
N ILE A 19 -6.08 8.98 9.96
CA ILE A 19 -6.21 10.38 9.54
C ILE A 19 -6.44 10.44 8.02
N ASP A 20 -5.66 9.68 7.25
CA ASP A 20 -5.73 9.65 5.79
C ASP A 20 -7.01 8.96 5.32
N ALA A 21 -7.41 7.86 5.96
CA ALA A 21 -8.65 7.15 5.66
C ALA A 21 -9.90 8.04 5.88
N ARG A 22 -9.87 8.90 6.91
CA ARG A 22 -10.94 9.88 7.14
C ARG A 22 -10.93 11.01 6.12
N ARG A 23 -9.75 11.54 5.77
CA ARG A 23 -9.59 12.64 4.81
C ARG A 23 -9.90 12.21 3.37
N GLN A 24 -9.62 10.95 3.04
CA GLN A 24 -9.76 10.39 1.70
C GLN A 24 -10.79 9.25 1.65
N SER A 25 -11.97 9.48 2.25
CA SER A 25 -13.05 8.48 2.32
C SER A 25 -13.50 7.98 0.95
N VAL A 26 -13.48 8.84 -0.08
CA VAL A 26 -13.80 8.47 -1.47
C VAL A 26 -12.82 7.41 -1.99
N ASN A 27 -11.51 7.62 -1.80
CA ASN A 27 -10.49 6.65 -2.20
C ASN A 27 -10.65 5.32 -1.45
N VAL A 28 -11.07 5.34 -0.18
CA VAL A 28 -11.36 4.13 0.59
C VAL A 28 -12.51 3.33 -0.05
N VAL A 29 -13.57 4.01 -0.50
CA VAL A 29 -14.69 3.38 -1.18
C VAL A 29 -14.26 2.81 -2.53
N GLU A 30 -13.51 3.56 -3.32
CA GLU A 30 -13.00 3.10 -4.62
C GLU A 30 -12.13 1.84 -4.49
N MET A 31 -11.22 1.80 -3.51
CA MET A 31 -10.40 0.62 -3.26
C MET A 31 -11.25 -0.61 -2.90
N LYS A 32 -12.31 -0.43 -2.10
CA LYS A 32 -13.25 -1.51 -1.77
C LYS A 32 -14.03 -1.99 -2.97
N ILE A 33 -14.47 -1.08 -3.86
CA ILE A 33 -15.14 -1.44 -5.13
C ILE A 33 -14.21 -2.26 -6.02
N LEU A 34 -12.90 -1.93 -6.03
CA LEU A 34 -11.88 -2.69 -6.75
C LEU A 34 -11.53 -4.04 -6.09
N GLY A 35 -12.18 -4.39 -4.98
CA GLY A 35 -11.99 -5.66 -4.27
C GLY A 35 -10.81 -5.68 -3.31
N ALA A 36 -10.19 -4.54 -3.00
CA ALA A 36 -9.13 -4.48 -2.02
C ALA A 36 -9.69 -4.40 -0.59
N GLU A 37 -9.05 -5.15 0.32
CA GLU A 37 -9.25 -4.98 1.76
C GLU A 37 -8.55 -3.70 2.22
N VAL A 38 -9.24 -2.84 2.97
CA VAL A 38 -8.64 -1.61 3.52
C VAL A 38 -8.53 -1.73 5.03
N VAL A 39 -7.30 -1.86 5.53
CA VAL A 39 -6.98 -1.95 6.96
C VAL A 39 -6.65 -0.56 7.48
N VAL A 40 -7.50 -0.02 8.35
CA VAL A 40 -7.31 1.29 8.95
C VAL A 40 -6.40 1.18 10.17
N VAL A 41 -5.20 1.76 10.08
CA VAL A 41 -4.19 1.75 11.14
C VAL A 41 -4.42 2.94 12.08
N GLY A 42 -4.92 2.63 13.28
CA GLY A 42 -5.16 3.61 14.35
C GLY A 42 -4.13 3.59 15.49
N ARG A 43 -3.14 2.68 15.46
CA ARG A 43 -2.08 2.64 16.49
C ARG A 43 -1.14 3.83 16.32
N CYS A 44 -0.61 4.35 17.43
CA CYS A 44 0.25 5.55 17.47
C CYS A 44 -0.45 6.80 16.91
N ALA A 45 0.19 7.52 15.97
CA ALA A 45 -0.33 8.77 15.43
C ALA A 45 -1.31 8.56 14.25
N GLY A 46 -1.45 7.32 13.77
CA GLY A 46 -2.36 7.00 12.67
C GLY A 46 -1.96 7.66 11.35
N THR A 47 -0.66 7.79 11.13
CA THR A 47 -0.04 8.48 9.98
C THR A 47 0.35 7.50 8.87
N LEU A 48 0.75 8.03 7.72
CA LEU A 48 1.36 7.26 6.62
C LEU A 48 2.53 6.37 7.08
N ARG A 49 3.37 6.87 8.01
CA ARG A 49 4.51 6.10 8.55
C ARG A 49 4.03 4.87 9.31
N ASP A 50 2.99 5.03 10.13
CA ASP A 50 2.41 3.93 10.90
C ASP A 50 1.81 2.86 9.98
N ALA A 51 1.09 3.29 8.94
CA ALA A 51 0.53 2.39 7.93
C ALA A 51 1.61 1.63 7.15
N THR A 52 2.68 2.33 6.76
CA THR A 52 3.83 1.74 6.05
C THR A 52 4.51 0.65 6.88
N ASN A 53 4.72 0.92 8.18
CA ASN A 53 5.34 -0.05 9.08
C ASN A 53 4.47 -1.29 9.28
N GLU A 54 3.15 -1.11 9.40
CA GLU A 54 2.23 -2.24 9.59
C GLU A 54 2.13 -3.11 8.32
N ALA A 55 2.08 -2.48 7.14
CA ALA A 55 2.10 -3.18 5.87
C ALA A 55 3.39 -4.01 5.67
N LEU A 56 4.55 -3.45 6.06
CA LEU A 56 5.82 -4.18 6.00
C LEU A 56 5.86 -5.34 6.99
N ARG A 57 5.30 -5.19 8.20
CA ARG A 57 5.20 -6.30 9.15
C ARG A 57 4.30 -7.41 8.64
N ALA A 58 3.16 -7.05 8.04
CA ALA A 58 2.23 -8.01 7.47
C ALA A 58 2.86 -8.80 6.30
N SER A 59 3.63 -8.15 5.43
CA SER A 59 4.30 -8.85 4.33
C SER A 59 5.41 -9.79 4.81
N ILE A 60 6.15 -9.41 5.86
CA ILE A 60 7.20 -10.28 6.44
C ILE A 60 6.59 -11.53 7.10
N TYR A 61 5.35 -11.45 7.58
CA TYR A 61 4.68 -12.60 8.19
C TYR A 61 4.41 -13.74 7.19
N ASP A 62 4.18 -13.41 5.91
CA ASP A 62 3.93 -14.39 4.85
C ASP A 62 4.64 -13.99 3.55
N LEU A 63 5.98 -14.10 3.56
CA LEU A 63 6.85 -13.69 2.45
C LEU A 63 6.62 -14.50 1.17
N ASP A 64 6.16 -15.75 1.29
CA ASP A 64 5.97 -16.65 0.15
C ASP A 64 4.70 -16.30 -0.64
N ARG A 65 3.69 -15.74 0.03
CA ARG A 65 2.39 -15.41 -0.60
C ARG A 65 2.16 -13.91 -0.76
N SER A 66 2.91 -13.07 -0.04
CA SER A 66 2.66 -11.62 0.02
C SER A 66 3.82 -10.82 -0.57
N PHE A 67 3.51 -9.95 -1.53
CA PHE A 67 4.45 -8.96 -2.04
C PHE A 67 4.16 -7.57 -1.45
N TYR A 68 5.16 -6.97 -0.81
CA TYR A 68 5.05 -5.60 -0.31
C TYR A 68 5.24 -4.59 -1.45
N ALA A 69 4.16 -3.91 -1.83
CA ALA A 69 4.18 -2.95 -2.94
C ALA A 69 4.23 -1.49 -2.42
N MET A 70 5.40 -0.86 -2.51
CA MET A 70 5.59 0.55 -2.15
C MET A 70 5.45 1.47 -3.36
N GLY A 71 4.64 2.54 -3.24
CA GLY A 71 4.34 3.48 -4.32
C GLY A 71 5.20 4.76 -4.34
N SER A 72 6.17 4.90 -3.44
CA SER A 72 7.03 6.08 -3.32
C SER A 72 8.50 5.67 -3.36
N SER A 73 9.38 6.54 -3.86
CA SER A 73 10.83 6.35 -3.95
C SER A 73 11.55 6.51 -2.60
N ILE A 74 10.94 5.97 -1.54
CA ILE A 74 11.45 5.96 -0.17
C ILE A 74 11.57 4.50 0.30
N GLY A 75 12.07 4.29 1.52
CA GLY A 75 12.19 2.95 2.10
C GLY A 75 13.52 2.24 1.82
N PRO A 76 13.66 0.97 2.24
CA PRO A 76 14.92 0.24 2.16
C PRO A 76 15.24 -0.18 0.72
N HIS A 77 16.52 -0.42 0.43
CA HIS A 77 16.90 -1.12 -0.79
C HIS A 77 16.15 -2.46 -0.89
N PRO A 78 15.56 -2.84 -2.04
CA PRO A 78 15.71 -2.23 -3.37
C PRO A 78 14.61 -1.24 -3.80
N TYR A 79 13.67 -0.86 -2.93
CA TYR A 79 12.45 -0.12 -3.32
C TYR A 79 12.70 1.25 -3.98
N PRO A 80 13.60 2.12 -3.49
CA PRO A 80 13.84 3.41 -4.14
C PRO A 80 14.31 3.29 -5.60
N ILE A 81 15.20 2.34 -5.87
CA ILE A 81 15.71 2.07 -7.23
C ILE A 81 14.59 1.49 -8.09
N MET A 82 13.85 0.51 -7.58
CA MET A 82 12.75 -0.12 -8.30
C MET A 82 11.67 0.88 -8.72
N VAL A 83 11.23 1.75 -7.79
CA VAL A 83 10.21 2.78 -8.09
C VAL A 83 10.75 3.80 -9.09
N HIS A 84 12.00 4.26 -8.93
CA HIS A 84 12.62 5.17 -9.88
C HIS A 84 12.70 4.55 -11.29
N THR A 85 13.12 3.28 -11.39
CA THR A 85 13.16 2.57 -12.67
C THR A 85 11.78 2.43 -13.29
N PHE A 86 10.74 2.10 -12.53
CA PHE A 86 9.37 2.01 -13.08
C PHE A 86 8.79 3.36 -13.51
N GLN A 87 9.19 4.45 -12.86
CA GLN A 87 8.76 5.80 -13.23
C GLN A 87 9.59 6.42 -14.39
N SER A 88 10.69 5.78 -14.82
CA SER A 88 11.54 6.27 -15.91
C SER A 88 10.83 6.43 -17.27
N VAL A 89 9.65 5.84 -17.43
CA VAL A 89 8.78 6.02 -18.61
C VAL A 89 8.30 7.46 -18.79
N ILE A 90 8.34 8.29 -17.74
CA ILE A 90 7.90 9.70 -17.79
C ILE A 90 8.92 10.61 -18.49
N GLY A 91 10.21 10.26 -18.45
CA GLY A 91 11.31 11.10 -18.95
C GLY A 91 12.05 11.83 -17.83
#